data_AF-A0A958IZX4-F1
#
_entry.id   AF-A0A958IZX4-F1
#
_cell.length_a   1.000
_cell.length_b   1.000
_cell.length_c   1.000
_cell.angle_alpha   90.00
_cell.angle_beta   90.00
_cell.angle_gamma   90.00
#
_symmetry.space_group_name_H-M   'P 1'
#
loop_
_entity.id
_entity.type
_entity.pdbx_description
1 polymer ?
#
loop_
_entity_poly.entity_id
_entity_poly.type
_entity_poly.pdbx_seq_one_letter_code
_entity_poly.pdbx_strand_id
1 'polypeptide(L)'
;DQRVLHHSAEKYHWSSEVYPAEEVSLRSASPDNVVIIDTTNGENVIGETDLFSAHMLVHTEAIYMHGSIQFHVDKLDLERKKAYVRQVSVDYFTDAITKSDIKVLAVDEEKPAGKALLRYGEIKVNTITTGYKKIKLFTHENIGSGRVYQPEIELHTAAAWLELPEALAAEMQLSASDLSSALQAIANVLHNIAPVYLMCDPSDIRAFPMIKSPFSQLPALYLYDTYPGGIGLSFKLFNNPKPVVAACLELVQGCGCKSGCPSCVGPALEVGENAKAHATELLQFLIRQFAI
;
A
#
# COMPACT_ATOMS: atom_id res chain seq x y z
N ASP A 1 -31.97 6.52 11.09
CA ASP A 1 -31.14 6.42 12.30
C ASP A 1 -30.17 7.57 12.52
N GLN A 2 -29.50 8.11 11.50
CA GLN A 2 -28.52 9.20 11.65
C GLN A 2 -29.11 10.62 11.88
N ARG A 3 -30.43 10.84 11.72
CA ARG A 3 -31.18 12.12 11.98
C ARG A 3 -30.65 13.42 11.31
N VAL A 4 -29.73 13.35 10.35
CA VAL A 4 -29.16 14.52 9.65
C VAL A 4 -30.00 15.06 8.49
N LEU A 5 -30.96 14.28 8.00
CA LEU A 5 -31.87 14.66 6.92
C LEU A 5 -33.33 14.56 7.38
N HIS A 6 -34.14 15.53 6.97
CA HIS A 6 -35.58 15.55 7.14
C HIS A 6 -36.29 15.32 5.80
N HIS A 7 -37.12 14.30 5.71
CA HIS A 7 -37.90 14.00 4.52
C HIS A 7 -39.25 14.72 4.55
N SER A 8 -39.52 15.56 3.56
CA SER A 8 -40.79 16.29 3.40
C SER A 8 -41.06 16.56 1.92
N ALA A 9 -42.32 16.42 1.49
CA ALA A 9 -42.77 16.68 0.11
C ALA A 9 -41.86 16.06 -0.96
N GLU A 10 -41.50 14.78 -0.78
CA GLU A 10 -40.62 14.00 -1.67
C GLU A 10 -39.19 14.56 -1.82
N LYS A 11 -38.76 15.40 -0.89
CA LYS A 11 -37.41 15.97 -0.83
C LYS A 11 -36.75 15.68 0.52
N TYR A 12 -35.43 15.56 0.49
CA TYR A 12 -34.61 15.50 1.70
C TYR A 12 -33.99 16.88 1.96
N HIS A 13 -34.23 17.39 3.14
CA HIS A 13 -33.70 18.67 3.61
C HIS A 13 -32.63 18.42 4.66
N TRP A 14 -31.51 19.15 4.60
CA TRP A 14 -30.51 19.15 5.66
C TRP A 14 -31.15 19.66 6.96
N SER A 15 -31.05 18.86 8.02
CA SER A 15 -31.71 19.13 9.31
C SER A 15 -30.74 19.15 10.49
N SER A 16 -29.44 19.13 10.22
CA SER A 16 -28.39 19.28 11.23
C SER A 16 -27.87 20.72 11.23
N GLU A 17 -27.42 21.20 12.38
CA GLU A 17 -26.74 22.50 12.52
C GLU A 17 -25.28 22.43 12.03
N VAL A 18 -24.72 21.23 11.86
CA VAL A 18 -23.36 21.01 11.37
C VAL A 18 -23.27 21.35 9.89
N TYR A 19 -22.18 22.02 9.48
CA TYR A 19 -21.88 22.25 8.07
C TYR A 19 -21.04 21.07 7.52
N PRO A 20 -21.64 20.16 6.74
CA PRO A 20 -21.01 18.87 6.44
C PRO A 20 -19.73 18.97 5.60
N ALA A 21 -19.54 20.07 4.86
CA ALA A 21 -18.35 20.25 4.03
C ALA A 21 -17.09 20.63 4.82
N GLU A 22 -17.20 21.04 6.09
CA GLU A 22 -16.05 21.35 6.93
C GLU A 22 -15.31 20.07 7.41
N GLU A 23 -16.06 18.98 7.61
CA GLU A 23 -15.53 17.70 8.10
C GLU A 23 -15.08 16.75 6.99
N VAL A 24 -15.36 17.09 5.72
CA VAL A 24 -15.07 16.23 4.56
C VAL A 24 -13.93 16.83 3.74
N SER A 25 -12.76 16.21 3.82
CA SER A 25 -11.65 16.48 2.90
C SER A 25 -11.83 15.69 1.60
N LEU A 26 -11.58 16.34 0.46
CA LEU A 26 -11.70 15.72 -0.87
C LEU A 26 -10.47 14.87 -1.26
N ARG A 27 -9.32 15.10 -0.61
CA ARG A 27 -8.04 14.46 -0.98
C ARG A 27 -7.45 13.59 0.11
N SER A 28 -7.83 13.79 1.36
CA SER A 28 -7.20 13.13 2.50
C SER A 28 -8.24 12.59 3.47
N ALA A 29 -8.04 11.37 3.95
CA ALA A 29 -8.81 10.86 5.09
C ALA A 29 -8.29 11.41 6.44
N SER A 30 -7.09 12.02 6.46
CA SER A 30 -6.56 12.77 7.60
C SER A 30 -6.47 14.25 7.28
N PRO A 31 -6.89 15.17 8.16
CA PRO A 31 -6.83 16.61 7.94
C PRO A 31 -5.40 17.18 7.96
N ASP A 32 -4.41 16.39 8.34
CA ASP A 32 -3.05 16.85 8.60
C ASP A 32 -2.15 16.81 7.36
N ASN A 33 -1.91 17.99 6.78
CA ASN A 33 -0.95 18.20 5.70
C ASN A 33 0.37 18.78 6.22
N VAL A 34 1.46 18.45 5.54
CA VAL A 34 2.78 19.08 5.67
C VAL A 34 2.95 20.13 4.58
N VAL A 35 3.18 21.37 4.99
CA VAL A 35 3.41 22.51 4.08
C VAL A 35 4.87 22.52 3.63
N ILE A 36 5.11 22.62 2.33
CA ILE A 36 6.43 22.63 1.73
C ILE A 36 6.83 24.09 1.46
N ILE A 37 7.89 24.55 2.14
CA ILE A 37 8.35 25.93 2.14
C ILE A 37 9.72 25.99 1.47
N ASP A 38 9.80 26.63 0.30
CA ASP A 38 11.05 26.99 -0.32
C ASP A 38 11.69 28.15 0.45
N THR A 39 12.96 28.00 0.80
CA THR A 39 13.78 28.97 1.55
C THR A 39 14.89 29.60 0.69
N THR A 40 14.95 29.29 -0.61
CA THR A 40 16.02 29.74 -1.52
C THR A 40 16.13 31.26 -1.61
N ASN A 41 14.99 31.94 -1.75
CA ASN A 41 14.89 33.40 -1.91
C ASN A 41 13.84 33.97 -0.95
N GLY A 42 13.99 33.67 0.34
CA GLY A 42 12.96 33.90 1.35
C GLY A 42 12.00 32.72 1.46
N GLU A 43 11.04 32.80 2.39
CA GLU A 43 10.08 31.73 2.65
C GLU A 43 8.86 31.85 1.73
N ASN A 44 8.72 30.92 0.79
CA ASN A 44 7.56 30.82 -0.08
C ASN A 44 6.96 29.41 -0.01
N VAL A 45 5.64 29.31 0.14
CA VAL A 45 4.95 28.02 0.08
C VAL A 45 4.85 27.58 -1.37
N ILE A 46 5.40 26.40 -1.68
CA ILE A 46 5.38 25.82 -3.03
C ILE A 46 4.41 24.66 -3.16
N GLY A 47 3.90 24.12 -2.05
CA GLY A 47 2.92 23.06 -2.07
C GLY A 47 2.65 22.46 -0.72
N GLU A 48 1.88 21.38 -0.72
CA GLU A 48 1.53 20.59 0.46
C GLU A 48 1.49 19.10 0.11
N THR A 49 1.68 18.25 1.10
CA THR A 49 1.54 16.79 0.99
C THR A 49 0.93 16.25 2.27
N ASP A 50 0.29 15.08 2.23
CA ASP A 50 -0.25 14.47 3.45
C ASP A 50 0.88 13.99 4.37
N LEU A 51 0.58 13.84 5.67
CA LEU A 51 1.55 13.45 6.68
C LEU A 51 2.25 12.10 6.40
N PHE A 52 1.55 11.12 5.83
CA PHE A 52 2.12 9.80 5.56
C PHE A 52 3.10 9.87 4.38
N SER A 53 2.69 10.53 3.29
CA SER A 53 3.55 10.79 2.13
C SER A 53 4.75 11.66 2.49
N ALA A 54 4.62 12.57 3.45
CA ALA A 54 5.72 13.44 3.87
C ALA A 54 6.97 12.66 4.30
N HIS A 55 6.79 11.53 4.98
CA HIS A 55 7.88 10.68 5.47
C HIS A 55 8.68 9.99 4.35
N MET A 56 8.10 9.94 3.14
CA MET A 56 8.68 9.30 1.96
C MET A 56 9.16 10.35 0.93
N LEU A 57 8.38 11.40 0.69
CA LEU A 57 8.64 12.37 -0.38
C LEU A 57 9.46 13.57 0.08
N VAL A 58 9.28 14.01 1.33
CA VAL A 58 9.93 15.21 1.88
C VAL A 58 10.61 14.93 3.20
N HIS A 59 11.20 13.73 3.35
CA HIS A 59 12.10 13.48 4.47
C HIS A 59 13.36 14.34 4.36
N THR A 60 14.03 14.58 5.49
CA THR A 60 15.33 15.29 5.49
C THR A 60 16.31 14.60 4.52
N GLU A 61 17.01 15.39 3.71
CA GLU A 61 17.88 14.98 2.60
C GLU A 61 17.18 14.43 1.34
N ALA A 62 15.84 14.47 1.26
CA ALA A 62 15.14 14.12 0.03
C ALA A 62 15.36 15.15 -1.08
N ILE A 63 15.25 14.70 -2.34
CA ILE A 63 15.07 15.55 -3.51
C ILE A 63 13.59 15.54 -3.87
N TYR A 64 12.90 16.63 -3.50
CA TYR A 64 11.52 16.87 -3.85
C TYR A 64 11.43 17.53 -5.23
N MET A 65 10.56 17.01 -6.11
CA MET A 65 10.35 17.56 -7.45
C MET A 65 8.97 18.21 -7.53
N HIS A 66 8.93 19.48 -7.91
CA HIS A 66 7.69 20.25 -8.04
C HIS A 66 7.69 21.01 -9.37
N GLY A 67 6.77 20.66 -10.28
CA GLY A 67 6.67 21.31 -11.59
C GLY A 67 7.97 21.28 -12.41
N SER A 68 8.68 20.14 -12.39
CA SER A 68 10.01 19.95 -13.01
C SER A 68 11.16 20.73 -12.35
N ILE A 69 10.91 21.46 -11.27
CA ILE A 69 11.94 22.11 -10.46
C ILE A 69 12.31 21.17 -9.30
N GLN A 70 13.61 21.07 -9.03
CA GLN A 70 14.14 20.19 -7.98
C GLN A 70 14.46 21.01 -6.73
N PHE A 71 14.13 20.44 -5.58
CA PHE A 71 14.39 21.02 -4.26
C PHE A 71 15.02 19.98 -3.35
N HIS A 72 16.09 20.36 -2.66
CA HIS A 72 16.64 19.59 -1.56
C HIS A 72 15.89 19.89 -0.28
N VAL A 73 15.49 18.86 0.45
CA VAL A 73 14.79 19.01 1.73
C VAL A 73 15.80 19.12 2.86
N ASP A 74 16.01 20.34 3.35
CA ASP A 74 16.96 20.61 4.42
C ASP A 74 16.43 20.17 5.79
N LYS A 75 15.11 20.24 6.01
CA LYS A 75 14.49 19.83 7.27
C LYS A 75 13.02 19.44 7.10
N LEU A 76 12.64 18.28 7.63
CA LEU A 76 11.24 17.94 7.90
C LEU A 76 10.92 18.18 9.39
N ASP A 77 10.05 19.14 9.66
CA ASP A 77 9.55 19.49 10.98
C ASP A 77 8.11 18.97 11.15
N LEU A 78 7.99 17.75 11.68
CA LEU A 78 6.69 17.07 11.82
C LEU A 78 5.80 17.71 12.87
N GLU A 79 6.39 18.28 13.93
CA GLU A 79 5.63 18.96 15.00
C GLU A 79 4.92 20.20 14.46
N ARG A 80 5.61 20.98 13.62
CA ARG A 80 5.06 22.17 12.97
C ARG A 80 4.40 21.88 11.62
N LYS A 81 4.43 20.62 11.17
CA LYS A 81 3.95 20.17 9.85
C LYS A 81 4.53 21.00 8.69
N LYS A 82 5.85 21.19 8.70
CA LYS A 82 6.57 21.98 7.69
C LYS A 82 7.78 21.22 7.14
N ALA A 83 7.93 21.21 5.82
CA ALA A 83 9.14 20.78 5.14
C ALA A 83 9.85 22.00 4.55
N TYR A 84 11.06 22.28 5.02
CA TYR A 84 11.89 23.37 4.53
C TYR A 84 12.79 22.84 3.43
N VAL A 85 12.69 23.45 2.26
CA VAL A 85 13.37 23.02 1.06
C VAL A 85 14.15 24.18 0.45
N ARG A 86 15.14 23.86 -0.38
CA ARG A 86 15.88 24.84 -1.18
C ARG A 86 16.07 24.30 -2.59
N GLN A 87 15.98 25.18 -3.58
CA GLN A 87 16.11 24.82 -4.98
C GLN A 87 17.54 24.31 -5.26
N VAL A 88 17.62 23.23 -6.02
CA VAL A 88 18.89 22.63 -6.45
C VAL A 88 18.79 22.21 -7.91
N SER A 89 19.95 21.94 -8.51
CA SER A 89 20.05 21.32 -9.83
C SER A 89 20.99 20.14 -9.72
N VAL A 90 20.43 18.96 -9.51
CA VAL A 90 21.16 17.69 -9.36
C VAL A 90 20.76 16.73 -10.49
N ASP A 91 21.64 15.76 -10.76
CA ASP A 91 21.43 14.73 -11.78
C ASP A 91 20.80 13.45 -11.21
N TYR A 92 20.20 13.51 -10.02
CA TYR A 92 19.59 12.37 -9.34
C TYR A 92 18.29 12.76 -8.61
N PHE A 93 17.48 11.76 -8.29
CA PHE A 93 16.35 11.87 -7.37
C PHE A 93 16.53 10.92 -6.19
N THR A 94 15.73 11.09 -5.14
CA THR A 94 15.78 10.22 -3.97
C THR A 94 14.57 9.30 -3.92
N ASP A 95 14.81 8.07 -3.49
CA ASP A 95 13.75 7.08 -3.24
C ASP A 95 13.88 6.54 -1.81
N ALA A 96 12.80 6.62 -1.04
CA ALA A 96 12.82 6.30 0.39
C ALA A 96 12.81 4.77 0.64
N ILE A 97 13.58 4.33 1.62
CA ILE A 97 13.60 2.94 2.09
C ILE A 97 12.74 2.85 3.35
N THR A 98 11.55 2.28 3.18
CA THR A 98 10.60 2.07 4.28
C THR A 98 10.58 0.62 4.74
N LYS A 99 10.27 0.43 6.02
CA LYS A 99 9.92 -0.88 6.58
C LYS A 99 8.54 -0.76 7.19
N SER A 100 7.67 -1.70 6.87
CA SER A 100 6.30 -1.76 7.40
C SER A 100 6.09 -3.06 8.16
N ASP A 101 5.32 -3.00 9.23
CA ASP A 101 4.83 -4.16 9.99
C ASP A 101 3.30 -4.04 10.16
N ILE A 102 2.62 -5.18 10.28
CA ILE A 102 1.16 -5.24 10.41
C ILE A 102 0.79 -5.97 11.69
N LYS A 103 -0.14 -5.37 12.44
CA LYS A 103 -0.77 -5.99 13.61
C LYS A 103 -2.28 -6.02 13.42
N VAL A 104 -2.89 -7.19 13.54
CA VAL A 104 -4.35 -7.32 13.55
C VAL A 104 -4.88 -6.79 14.89
N LEU A 105 -5.84 -5.87 14.84
CA LEU A 105 -6.49 -5.30 16.02
C LEU A 105 -7.80 -6.04 16.32
N ALA A 106 -8.60 -6.26 15.29
CA ALA A 106 -9.88 -6.96 15.37
C ALA A 106 -10.15 -7.78 14.11
N VAL A 107 -10.94 -8.84 14.27
CA VAL A 107 -11.51 -9.59 13.16
C VAL A 107 -13.02 -9.38 13.22
N ASP A 108 -13.58 -8.82 12.15
CA ASP A 108 -14.99 -8.51 12.05
C ASP A 108 -15.74 -9.62 11.32
N GLU A 109 -15.17 -10.11 10.21
CA GLU A 109 -15.74 -11.19 9.42
C GLU A 109 -14.66 -12.22 9.03
N GLU A 110 -15.05 -13.49 9.01
CA GLU A 110 -14.24 -14.59 8.50
C GLU A 110 -15.09 -15.51 7.64
N LYS A 111 -14.49 -16.03 6.56
CA LYS A 111 -15.13 -17.04 5.73
C LYS A 111 -14.14 -18.08 5.23
N PRO A 112 -14.54 -19.37 5.18
CA PRO A 112 -13.75 -20.39 4.53
C PRO A 112 -13.51 -20.05 3.06
N ALA A 113 -12.26 -20.21 2.62
CA ALA A 113 -11.87 -20.24 1.23
C ALA A 113 -11.29 -21.64 0.99
N GLY A 114 -12.18 -22.64 0.93
CA GLY A 114 -11.82 -24.05 0.92
C GLY A 114 -10.91 -24.43 2.10
N LYS A 115 -9.63 -24.77 1.85
CA LYS A 115 -8.62 -25.05 2.89
C LYS A 115 -7.97 -23.79 3.47
N ALA A 116 -8.08 -22.64 2.80
CA ALA A 116 -7.59 -21.35 3.28
C ALA A 116 -8.68 -20.61 4.08
N LEU A 117 -8.28 -19.56 4.79
CA LEU A 117 -9.21 -18.73 5.55
C LEU A 117 -9.09 -17.28 5.12
N LEU A 118 -10.20 -16.69 4.69
CA LEU A 118 -10.27 -15.29 4.31
C LEU A 118 -10.90 -14.51 5.46
N ARG A 119 -10.23 -13.46 5.92
CA ARG A 119 -10.63 -12.63 7.05
C ARG A 119 -10.74 -11.17 6.63
N TYR A 120 -11.57 -10.42 7.35
CA TYR A 120 -11.68 -8.98 7.25
C TYR A 120 -11.77 -8.38 8.66
N GLY A 121 -11.13 -7.23 8.84
CA GLY A 121 -11.21 -6.48 10.08
C GLY A 121 -10.19 -5.36 10.15
N GLU A 122 -10.04 -4.81 11.36
CA GLU A 122 -9.14 -3.69 11.63
C GLU A 122 -7.70 -4.14 11.84
N ILE A 123 -6.78 -3.41 11.22
CA ILE A 123 -5.35 -3.59 11.39
C ILE A 123 -4.67 -2.26 11.75
N LYS A 124 -3.50 -2.38 12.36
CA LYS A 124 -2.54 -1.31 12.50
C LYS A 124 -1.33 -1.59 11.63
N VAL A 125 -1.00 -0.65 10.75
CA VAL A 125 0.19 -0.66 9.92
C VAL A 125 1.20 0.34 10.49
N ASN A 126 2.36 -0.18 10.83
CA ASN A 126 3.43 0.55 11.47
C ASN A 126 4.54 0.74 10.44
N THR A 127 4.86 1.97 10.05
CA THR A 127 5.83 2.25 8.98
C THR A 127 6.96 3.14 9.48
N ILE A 128 8.20 2.79 9.15
CA ILE A 128 9.38 3.60 9.45
C ILE A 128 10.23 3.81 8.19
N THR A 129 10.58 5.06 7.91
CA THR A 129 11.55 5.41 6.87
C THR A 129 12.96 5.31 7.45
N THR A 130 13.72 4.31 7.04
CA THR A 130 15.05 3.97 7.59
C THR A 130 16.21 4.61 6.81
N GLY A 131 15.96 5.03 5.58
CA GLY A 131 16.96 5.58 4.70
C GLY A 131 16.38 5.97 3.35
N TYR A 132 17.25 6.27 2.40
CA TYR A 132 16.89 6.55 1.02
C TYR A 132 18.04 6.16 0.08
N LYS A 133 17.72 5.94 -1.20
CA LYS A 133 18.67 5.76 -2.29
C LYS A 133 18.75 7.04 -3.11
N LYS A 134 19.92 7.33 -3.68
CA LYS A 134 20.13 8.36 -4.70
C LYS A 134 20.17 7.65 -6.05
N ILE A 135 19.22 7.96 -6.91
CA ILE A 135 19.05 7.30 -8.20
C ILE A 135 19.27 8.33 -9.30
N LYS A 136 20.23 8.08 -10.19
CA LYS A 136 20.57 8.99 -11.27
C LYS A 136 19.41 9.14 -12.25
N LEU A 137 19.12 10.37 -12.64
CA LEU A 137 18.12 10.69 -13.65
C LEU A 137 18.51 10.04 -14.97
N PHE A 138 17.50 9.60 -15.73
CA PHE A 138 17.62 8.89 -17.01
C PHE A 138 18.22 7.48 -16.92
N THR A 139 19.40 7.28 -16.31
CA THR A 139 20.05 5.96 -16.26
C THR A 139 19.47 5.03 -15.19
N HIS A 140 18.79 5.57 -14.18
CA HIS A 140 18.23 4.82 -13.04
C HIS A 140 19.28 4.01 -12.26
N GLU A 141 20.55 4.42 -12.35
CA GLU A 141 21.64 3.80 -11.59
C GLU A 141 21.63 4.31 -10.15
N ASN A 142 21.81 3.40 -9.19
CA ASN A 142 21.99 3.77 -7.79
C ASN A 142 23.41 4.32 -7.60
N ILE A 143 23.49 5.61 -7.24
CA ILE A 143 24.76 6.34 -7.04
C ILE A 143 25.08 6.54 -5.55
N GLY A 144 24.22 6.07 -4.64
CA GLY A 144 24.45 6.17 -3.21
C GLY A 144 23.20 5.97 -2.37
N SER A 145 23.38 6.02 -1.05
CA SER A 145 22.28 5.92 -0.09
C SER A 145 22.56 6.75 1.15
N GLY A 146 21.51 7.21 1.82
CA GLY A 146 21.57 7.85 3.12
C GLY A 146 20.70 7.14 4.15
N ARG A 147 20.97 7.39 5.42
CA ARG A 147 20.08 6.98 6.52
C ARG A 147 19.20 8.14 6.93
N VAL A 148 18.01 7.82 7.40
CA VAL A 148 17.07 8.79 7.94
C VAL A 148 16.58 8.29 9.28
N TYR A 149 16.49 9.21 10.23
CA TYR A 149 15.95 8.95 11.56
C TYR A 149 14.68 9.78 11.70
N GLN A 150 13.56 9.12 11.47
CA GLN A 150 12.22 9.69 11.62
C GLN A 150 11.43 8.83 12.62
N PRO A 151 10.42 9.41 13.28
CA PRO A 151 9.50 8.63 14.08
C PRO A 151 8.75 7.62 13.20
N GLU A 152 8.31 6.53 13.85
CA GLU A 152 7.40 5.58 13.24
C GLU A 152 6.02 6.22 13.08
N ILE A 153 5.38 5.97 11.94
CA ILE A 153 4.01 6.38 11.68
C ILE A 153 3.09 5.17 11.79
N GLU A 154 1.96 5.38 12.46
CA GLU A 154 0.93 4.36 12.63
C GLU A 154 -0.29 4.72 11.78
N LEU A 155 -0.76 3.75 11.00
CA LEU A 155 -1.98 3.83 10.21
C LEU A 155 -2.96 2.79 10.75
N HIS A 156 -4.09 3.25 11.28
CA HIS A 156 -5.20 2.39 11.66
C HIS A 156 -6.17 2.32 10.47
N THR A 157 -6.40 1.12 9.94
CA THR A 157 -7.18 0.94 8.70
C THR A 157 -7.83 -0.44 8.67
N ALA A 158 -8.70 -0.66 7.69
CA ALA A 158 -9.31 -1.95 7.42
C ALA A 158 -8.46 -2.78 6.43
N ALA A 159 -8.47 -4.09 6.61
CA ALA A 159 -7.81 -5.03 5.72
C ALA A 159 -8.64 -6.29 5.49
N ALA A 160 -8.46 -6.88 4.32
CA ALA A 160 -8.83 -8.24 4.02
C ALA A 160 -7.54 -9.05 3.90
N TRP A 161 -7.47 -10.22 4.54
CA TRP A 161 -6.29 -11.06 4.44
C TRP A 161 -6.61 -12.53 4.32
N LEU A 162 -5.78 -13.20 3.54
CA LEU A 162 -5.90 -14.62 3.25
C LEU A 162 -4.83 -15.37 4.02
N GLU A 163 -5.24 -16.28 4.89
CA GLU A 163 -4.37 -17.16 5.67
C GLU A 163 -4.31 -18.54 5.00
N LEU A 164 -3.10 -19.03 4.80
CA LEU A 164 -2.83 -20.34 4.20
C LEU A 164 -2.46 -21.33 5.30
N PRO A 165 -3.06 -22.53 5.33
CA PRO A 165 -2.69 -23.54 6.33
C PRO A 165 -1.27 -24.04 6.06
N GLU A 166 -0.50 -24.35 7.11
CA GLU A 166 0.87 -24.90 6.97
C GLU A 166 0.92 -26.17 6.11
N ALA A 167 -0.13 -26.99 6.19
CA ALA A 167 -0.27 -28.21 5.38
C ALA A 167 -0.20 -27.94 3.87
N LEU A 168 -0.60 -26.74 3.40
CA LEU A 168 -0.55 -26.38 1.99
C LEU A 168 0.88 -26.36 1.45
N ALA A 169 1.82 -25.81 2.21
CA ALA A 169 3.23 -25.76 1.80
C ALA A 169 3.80 -27.18 1.65
N ALA A 170 3.43 -28.10 2.55
CA ALA A 170 3.83 -29.49 2.48
C ALA A 170 3.17 -30.24 1.29
N GLU A 171 1.87 -30.03 1.05
CA GLU A 171 1.15 -30.61 -0.09
C GLU A 171 1.75 -30.18 -1.44
N MET A 172 2.12 -28.91 -1.55
CA MET A 172 2.74 -28.32 -2.75
C MET A 172 4.26 -28.52 -2.81
N GLN A 173 4.86 -29.18 -1.81
CA GLN A 173 6.31 -29.41 -1.71
C GLN A 173 7.14 -28.12 -1.79
N LEU A 174 6.61 -27.03 -1.24
CA LEU A 174 7.26 -25.72 -1.22
C LEU A 174 8.12 -25.58 0.03
N SER A 175 9.37 -25.13 -0.14
CA SER A 175 10.14 -24.65 1.00
C SER A 175 9.55 -23.34 1.54
N ALA A 176 9.92 -22.97 2.77
CA ALA A 176 9.52 -21.66 3.32
C ALA A 176 9.99 -20.48 2.45
N SER A 177 11.14 -20.63 1.78
CA SER A 177 11.64 -19.62 0.83
C SER A 177 10.76 -19.56 -0.42
N ASP A 178 10.39 -20.70 -0.99
CA ASP A 178 9.56 -20.75 -2.19
C ASP A 178 8.17 -20.19 -1.93
N LEU A 179 7.60 -20.48 -0.76
CA LEU A 179 6.33 -19.90 -0.34
C LEU A 179 6.43 -18.37 -0.18
N SER A 180 7.53 -17.88 0.38
CA SER A 180 7.80 -16.44 0.51
C SER A 180 7.85 -15.76 -0.85
N SER A 181 8.60 -16.36 -1.78
CA SER A 181 8.69 -15.92 -3.17
C SER A 181 7.34 -15.92 -3.86
N ALA A 182 6.54 -16.96 -3.67
CA ALA A 182 5.20 -17.08 -4.24
C ALA A 182 4.23 -16.02 -3.69
N LEU A 183 4.22 -15.80 -2.37
CA LEU A 183 3.39 -14.77 -1.75
C LEU A 183 3.80 -13.36 -2.19
N GLN A 184 5.10 -13.08 -2.27
CA GLN A 184 5.58 -11.79 -2.80
C GLN A 184 5.21 -11.60 -4.27
N ALA A 185 5.35 -12.65 -5.09
CA ALA A 185 4.92 -12.63 -6.47
C ALA A 185 3.42 -12.34 -6.60
N ILE A 186 2.58 -12.97 -5.80
CA ILE A 186 1.13 -12.70 -5.80
C ILE A 186 0.83 -11.28 -5.30
N ALA A 187 1.54 -10.78 -4.28
CA ALA A 187 1.38 -9.41 -3.80
C ALA A 187 1.67 -8.38 -4.92
N ASN A 188 2.73 -8.59 -5.71
CA ASN A 188 3.06 -7.75 -6.86
C ASN A 188 1.94 -7.78 -7.92
N VAL A 189 1.41 -8.96 -8.22
CA VAL A 189 0.32 -9.11 -9.20
C VAL A 189 -0.97 -8.45 -8.68
N LEU A 190 -1.29 -8.61 -7.40
CA LEU A 190 -2.46 -7.98 -6.78
C LEU A 190 -2.34 -6.46 -6.76
N HIS A 191 -1.15 -5.92 -6.52
CA HIS A 191 -0.92 -4.47 -6.60
C HIS A 191 -1.26 -3.91 -7.98
N ASN A 192 -1.06 -4.69 -9.05
CA ASN A 192 -1.42 -4.30 -10.41
C ASN A 192 -2.91 -4.54 -10.74
N ILE A 193 -3.49 -5.64 -10.25
CA ILE A 193 -4.84 -6.09 -10.65
C ILE A 193 -5.95 -5.53 -9.76
N ALA A 194 -5.73 -5.47 -8.44
CA ALA A 194 -6.77 -5.01 -7.50
C ALA A 194 -7.28 -3.59 -7.83
N PRO A 195 -6.44 -2.61 -8.17
CA PRO A 195 -6.91 -1.26 -8.51
C PRO A 195 -7.83 -1.22 -9.72
N VAL A 196 -7.60 -2.08 -10.73
CA VAL A 196 -8.44 -2.19 -11.92
C VAL A 196 -9.86 -2.68 -11.57
N TYR A 197 -9.96 -3.65 -10.67
CA TYR A 197 -11.25 -4.20 -10.23
C TYR A 197 -11.98 -3.31 -9.24
N LEU A 198 -11.23 -2.56 -8.43
CA LEU A 198 -11.76 -1.65 -7.43
C LEU A 198 -12.05 -0.25 -8.01
N MET A 199 -11.58 0.03 -9.22
CA MET A 199 -11.62 1.34 -9.87
C MET A 199 -10.97 2.42 -8.98
N CYS A 200 -9.80 2.11 -8.42
CA CYS A 200 -9.02 3.00 -7.56
C CYS A 200 -7.60 3.21 -8.12
N ASP A 201 -6.86 4.14 -7.52
CA ASP A 201 -5.45 4.31 -7.83
C ASP A 201 -4.62 3.17 -7.20
N PRO A 202 -3.50 2.73 -7.80
CA PRO A 202 -2.61 1.74 -7.18
C PRO A 202 -2.07 2.13 -5.80
N SER A 203 -2.02 3.43 -5.48
CA SER A 203 -1.62 3.91 -4.15
C SER A 203 -2.71 3.78 -3.09
N ASP A 204 -3.98 3.56 -3.47
CA ASP A 204 -5.12 3.49 -2.54
C ASP A 204 -5.21 2.15 -1.79
N ILE A 205 -4.57 1.10 -2.31
CA ILE A 205 -4.58 -0.24 -1.73
C ILE A 205 -3.21 -0.91 -1.84
N ARG A 206 -2.76 -1.54 -0.74
CA ARG A 206 -1.47 -2.24 -0.70
C ARG A 206 -1.64 -3.71 -0.38
N ALA A 207 -0.89 -4.54 -1.12
CA ALA A 207 -0.74 -5.95 -0.83
C ALA A 207 0.56 -6.18 -0.03
N PHE A 208 0.48 -6.92 1.07
CA PHE A 208 1.60 -7.17 1.96
C PHE A 208 1.67 -8.65 2.35
N PRO A 209 2.69 -9.38 1.86
CA PRO A 209 2.87 -10.80 2.16
C PRO A 209 3.60 -10.98 3.50
N MET A 210 3.21 -11.99 4.28
CA MET A 210 3.88 -12.40 5.51
C MET A 210 4.00 -13.92 5.55
N ILE A 211 5.21 -14.44 5.67
CA ILE A 211 5.42 -15.89 5.85
C ILE A 211 4.89 -16.39 7.19
N LYS A 212 4.96 -15.53 8.20
CA LYS A 212 4.46 -15.82 9.53
C LYS A 212 3.75 -14.60 10.07
N SER A 213 2.43 -14.58 9.95
CA SER A 213 1.62 -13.51 10.53
C SER A 213 1.81 -13.49 12.05
N PRO A 214 2.04 -12.32 12.67
CA PRO A 214 2.06 -12.19 14.12
C PRO A 214 0.76 -12.65 14.78
N PHE A 215 -0.37 -12.52 14.06
CA PHE A 215 -1.71 -12.85 14.53
C PHE A 215 -1.95 -14.36 14.59
N SER A 216 -1.86 -15.06 13.46
CA SER A 216 -2.21 -16.49 13.36
C SER A 216 -1.00 -17.43 13.34
N GLN A 217 0.22 -16.89 13.24
CA GLN A 217 1.45 -17.64 13.01
C GLN A 217 1.47 -18.42 11.68
N LEU A 218 0.49 -18.18 10.81
CA LEU A 218 0.37 -18.78 9.49
C LEU A 218 0.89 -17.84 8.39
N PRO A 219 1.27 -18.37 7.21
CA PRO A 219 1.49 -17.56 6.03
C PRO A 219 0.22 -16.81 5.64
N ALA A 220 0.34 -15.50 5.42
CA ALA A 220 -0.78 -14.62 5.16
C ALA A 220 -0.47 -13.60 4.07
N LEU A 221 -1.49 -13.20 3.33
CA LEU A 221 -1.44 -12.13 2.36
C LEU A 221 -2.48 -11.06 2.71
N TYR A 222 -2.00 -9.91 3.16
CA TYR A 222 -2.83 -8.77 3.57
C TYR A 222 -3.09 -7.84 2.40
N LEU A 223 -4.32 -7.35 2.27
CA LEU A 223 -4.71 -6.26 1.40
C LEU A 223 -5.43 -5.21 2.22
N TYR A 224 -4.85 -4.01 2.33
CA TYR A 224 -5.36 -2.97 3.20
C TYR A 224 -5.48 -1.63 2.48
N ASP A 225 -6.45 -0.83 2.93
CA ASP A 225 -6.69 0.51 2.43
C ASP A 225 -5.59 1.44 3.00
N THR A 226 -4.98 2.28 2.18
CA THR A 226 -3.93 3.21 2.62
C THR A 226 -4.46 4.48 3.31
N TYR A 227 -5.75 4.48 3.67
CA TYR A 227 -6.44 5.60 4.29
C TYR A 227 -6.82 5.30 5.74
N PRO A 228 -6.63 6.24 6.67
CA PRO A 228 -7.12 6.11 8.04
C PRO A 228 -8.59 5.71 8.13
N GLY A 229 -8.90 4.72 8.97
CA GLY A 229 -10.24 4.16 9.16
C GLY A 229 -10.69 3.18 8.07
N GLY A 230 -9.98 3.11 6.93
CA GLY A 230 -10.41 2.35 5.76
C GLY A 230 -11.58 3.01 5.02
N ILE A 231 -11.59 2.86 3.71
CA ILE A 231 -12.64 3.39 2.82
C ILE A 231 -13.45 2.28 2.16
N GLY A 232 -13.17 1.02 2.51
CA GLY A 232 -13.94 -0.16 2.10
C GLY A 232 -13.44 -0.83 0.82
N LEU A 233 -12.20 -0.53 0.37
CA LEU A 233 -11.63 -1.22 -0.81
C LEU A 233 -11.32 -2.67 -0.48
N SER A 234 -10.60 -2.90 0.63
CA SER A 234 -10.35 -4.20 1.24
C SER A 234 -11.65 -4.98 1.49
N PHE A 235 -12.70 -4.32 1.99
CA PHE A 235 -14.00 -4.97 2.21
C PHE A 235 -14.66 -5.47 0.91
N LYS A 236 -14.56 -4.69 -0.18
CA LYS A 236 -15.04 -5.15 -1.50
C LYS A 236 -14.28 -6.37 -1.99
N LEU A 237 -12.97 -6.41 -1.81
CA LEU A 237 -12.15 -7.59 -2.13
C LEU A 237 -12.48 -8.79 -1.25
N PHE A 238 -12.70 -8.57 0.04
CA PHE A 238 -13.18 -9.60 0.95
C PHE A 238 -14.48 -10.21 0.43
N ASN A 239 -15.45 -9.40 0.03
CA ASN A 239 -16.75 -9.87 -0.44
C ASN A 239 -16.69 -10.58 -1.78
N ASN A 240 -15.86 -10.11 -2.72
CA ASN A 240 -15.78 -10.67 -4.06
C ASN A 240 -14.32 -10.96 -4.51
N PRO A 241 -13.63 -11.94 -3.89
CA PRO A 241 -12.21 -12.18 -4.15
C PRO A 241 -11.95 -12.93 -5.46
N LYS A 242 -12.90 -13.77 -5.90
CA LYS A 242 -12.71 -14.73 -6.99
C LYS A 242 -12.35 -14.08 -8.34
N PRO A 243 -13.05 -13.02 -8.82
CA PRO A 243 -12.71 -12.40 -10.09
C PRO A 243 -11.30 -11.79 -10.09
N VAL A 244 -10.89 -11.22 -8.96
CA VAL A 244 -9.57 -10.61 -8.79
C VAL A 244 -8.47 -11.67 -8.85
N VAL A 245 -8.63 -12.77 -8.10
CA VAL A 245 -7.67 -13.89 -8.11
C VAL A 245 -7.62 -14.57 -9.49
N ALA A 246 -8.75 -14.70 -10.18
CA ALA A 246 -8.81 -15.22 -11.54
C ALA A 246 -8.02 -14.34 -12.52
N ALA A 247 -8.18 -13.02 -12.44
CA ALA A 247 -7.44 -12.07 -13.28
C ALA A 247 -5.95 -12.05 -12.94
N CYS A 248 -5.56 -12.22 -11.66
CA CYS A 248 -4.17 -12.42 -11.29
C CYS A 248 -3.58 -13.65 -11.98
N LEU A 249 -4.30 -14.79 -11.99
CA LEU A 249 -3.84 -15.99 -12.68
C LEU A 249 -3.71 -15.77 -14.20
N GLU A 250 -4.71 -15.14 -14.81
CA GLU A 250 -4.71 -14.83 -16.24
C GLU A 250 -3.51 -13.94 -16.63
N LEU A 251 -3.22 -12.89 -15.85
CA LEU A 251 -2.07 -12.02 -16.08
C LEU A 251 -0.74 -12.80 -16.00
N VAL A 252 -0.59 -13.66 -14.98
CA VAL A 252 0.64 -14.44 -14.80
C VAL A 252 0.83 -15.45 -15.94
N GLN A 253 -0.24 -16.15 -16.35
CA GLN A 253 -0.20 -17.14 -17.43
C GLN A 253 -0.05 -16.51 -18.82
N GLY A 254 -0.69 -15.36 -19.05
CA GLY A 254 -0.62 -14.62 -20.32
C GLY A 254 0.69 -13.85 -20.52
N CYS A 255 1.44 -13.59 -19.46
CA CYS A 255 2.71 -12.87 -19.56
C CYS A 255 3.80 -13.75 -20.20
N GLY A 256 4.45 -13.25 -21.26
CA GLY A 256 5.52 -13.96 -21.99
C GLY A 256 6.88 -14.06 -21.28
N CYS A 257 7.01 -13.59 -20.03
CA CYS A 257 8.26 -13.69 -19.29
C CYS A 257 8.55 -15.12 -18.81
N LYS A 258 9.83 -15.50 -18.70
CA LYS A 258 10.24 -16.84 -18.22
C LYS A 258 10.11 -16.99 -16.71
N SER A 259 10.71 -16.06 -15.96
CA SER A 259 10.87 -16.16 -14.50
C SER A 259 10.22 -15.01 -13.72
N GLY A 260 9.61 -14.05 -14.42
CA GLY A 260 9.01 -12.85 -13.84
C GLY A 260 9.48 -11.55 -14.50
N CYS A 261 8.63 -10.52 -14.47
CA CYS A 261 8.95 -9.15 -14.87
C CYS A 261 8.13 -8.15 -14.04
N PRO A 262 8.48 -6.85 -14.03
CA PRO A 262 7.74 -5.83 -13.27
C PRO A 262 6.24 -5.78 -13.56
N SER A 263 5.80 -6.17 -14.76
CA SER A 263 4.38 -6.15 -15.14
C SER A 263 3.57 -7.36 -14.66
N CYS A 264 4.20 -8.40 -14.07
CA CYS A 264 3.49 -9.56 -13.53
C CYS A 264 3.91 -9.85 -12.08
N VAL A 265 4.69 -10.90 -11.85
CA VAL A 265 5.13 -11.35 -10.52
C VAL A 265 6.31 -10.55 -9.95
N GLY A 266 6.91 -9.65 -10.72
CA GLY A 266 8.13 -8.93 -10.37
C GLY A 266 9.40 -9.54 -11.00
N PRO A 267 10.53 -8.81 -11.01
CA PRO A 267 11.80 -9.30 -11.53
C PRO A 267 12.34 -10.53 -10.77
N ALA A 268 12.90 -11.50 -11.49
CA ALA A 268 13.44 -12.72 -10.88
C ALA A 268 14.54 -12.48 -9.83
N LEU A 269 15.28 -11.37 -9.93
CA LEU A 269 16.29 -10.99 -8.93
C LEU A 269 15.67 -10.60 -7.58
N GLU A 270 14.41 -10.16 -7.56
CA GLU A 270 13.72 -9.72 -6.35
C GLU A 270 12.86 -10.83 -5.75
N VAL A 271 12.14 -11.56 -6.60
CA VAL A 271 11.20 -12.60 -6.14
C VAL A 271 11.75 -14.03 -6.24
N GLY A 272 12.82 -14.26 -6.99
CA GLY A 272 13.41 -15.57 -7.24
C GLY A 272 13.00 -16.19 -8.59
N GLU A 273 13.84 -17.08 -9.13
CA GLU A 273 13.69 -17.61 -10.50
C GLU A 273 12.41 -18.44 -10.72
N ASN A 274 11.96 -19.16 -9.68
CA ASN A 274 10.79 -20.04 -9.73
C ASN A 274 9.51 -19.37 -9.19
N ALA A 275 9.57 -18.09 -8.80
CA ALA A 275 8.45 -17.40 -8.17
C ALA A 275 7.20 -17.39 -9.06
N LYS A 276 7.37 -17.24 -10.38
CA LYS A 276 6.27 -17.29 -11.35
C LYS A 276 5.53 -18.64 -11.33
N ALA A 277 6.28 -19.75 -11.30
CA ALA A 277 5.70 -21.09 -11.30
C ALA A 277 4.93 -21.34 -10.01
N HIS A 278 5.54 -21.07 -8.86
CA HIS A 278 4.91 -21.27 -7.55
C HIS A 278 3.71 -20.35 -7.33
N ALA A 279 3.79 -19.08 -7.77
CA ALA A 279 2.65 -18.17 -7.74
C ALA A 279 1.49 -18.66 -8.61
N THR A 280 1.78 -19.21 -9.80
CA THR A 280 0.75 -19.79 -10.68
C THR A 280 0.04 -20.97 -10.00
N GLU A 281 0.81 -21.87 -9.39
CA GLU A 281 0.27 -23.05 -8.69
C GLU A 281 -0.60 -22.62 -7.49
N LEU A 282 -0.13 -21.65 -6.70
CA LEU A 282 -0.85 -21.12 -5.56
C LEU A 282 -2.13 -20.39 -5.99
N LEU A 283 -2.10 -19.57 -7.04
CA LEU A 283 -3.28 -18.92 -7.59
C LEU A 283 -4.32 -19.93 -8.12
N GLN A 284 -3.87 -21.00 -8.80
CA GLN A 284 -4.77 -22.08 -9.23
C GLN A 284 -5.43 -22.79 -8.05
N PHE A 285 -4.68 -23.03 -6.98
CA PHE A 285 -5.21 -23.59 -5.74
C PHE A 285 -6.28 -22.66 -5.13
N LEU A 286 -6.01 -21.35 -5.07
CA LEU A 286 -6.92 -20.35 -4.53
C LEU A 286 -8.21 -20.20 -5.34
N ILE A 287 -8.17 -20.27 -6.67
CA ILE A 287 -9.39 -20.23 -7.49
C ILE A 287 -10.33 -21.40 -7.17
N ARG A 288 -9.78 -22.59 -6.94
CA ARG A 288 -10.56 -23.78 -6.55
C ARG A 288 -11.15 -23.63 -5.15
N GLN A 289 -10.47 -22.90 -4.28
CA GLN A 289 -10.90 -22.63 -2.91
C GLN A 289 -12.06 -21.63 -2.84
N PHE A 290 -12.11 -20.64 -3.74
CA PHE A 290 -13.22 -19.68 -3.86
C PHE A 290 -14.39 -20.22 -4.72
N ALA A 291 -14.44 -21.52 -4.98
CA ALA A 291 -15.60 -22.17 -5.59
C ALA A 291 -16.62 -22.49 -4.50
N ILE A 292 -17.47 -21.51 -4.19
CA ILE A 292 -18.76 -21.70 -3.52
C ILE A 292 -19.84 -21.19 -4.48
#